data_AF-A0A9N9JI95-F1
#
_entry.id   AF-A0A9N9JI95-F1
#
_cell.length_a   1.000
_cell.length_b   1.000
_cell.length_c   1.000
_cell.angle_alpha   90.00
_cell.angle_beta   90.00
_cell.angle_gamma   90.00
#
_symmetry.space_group_name_H-M   'P 1'
#
loop_
_entity.id
_entity.type
_entity.pdbx_description
1 polymer ?
#
loop_
_entity_poly.entity_id
_entity_poly.type
_entity_poly.pdbx_seq_one_letter_code
_entity_poly.pdbx_strand_id
1 'polypeptide(L)'
;CIDIRIVHRGIVYLEPEEKEKMDYDPLVDLGNKGKQFNIEFLVIPIHGFFGFPTNYLRYGLVIFEKESIDYVKAKIQWHFPEEFKNVSFNIRVSDPKAKTYKDMKLQDKVSDYFDKKPVTGHIHIIVESIS
;
A
#
# COMPACT_ATOMS: atom_id res chain seq x y z
N CYS A 1 0.79 -29.78 25.05
CA CYS A 1 -0.23 -29.21 24.15
C CYS A 1 0.52 -28.37 23.13
N ILE A 2 0.60 -28.83 21.87
CA ILE A 2 1.34 -28.14 20.80
C ILE A 2 0.34 -27.29 20.03
N ASP A 3 0.60 -26.00 19.92
CA ASP A 3 -0.26 -25.07 19.18
C ASP A 3 0.32 -24.89 17.77
N ILE A 4 -0.51 -25.11 16.74
CA ILE A 4 -0.12 -25.12 15.33
C ILE A 4 -0.80 -23.95 14.65
N ARG A 5 -0.02 -23.05 14.02
CA ARG A 5 -0.57 -21.99 13.15
C ARG A 5 -0.12 -22.18 11.71
N ILE A 6 -1.08 -22.06 10.80
CA ILE A 6 -0.88 -22.09 9.35
C ILE A 6 -0.72 -20.64 8.88
N VAL A 7 0.41 -20.33 8.24
CA VAL A 7 0.64 -19.08 7.50
C VAL A 7 0.86 -19.44 6.02
N HIS A 8 0.46 -18.55 5.10
CA HIS A 8 0.20 -18.87 3.69
C HIS A 8 1.40 -19.31 2.83
N ARG A 9 2.54 -19.72 3.40
CA ARG A 9 3.64 -20.46 2.75
C ARG A 9 4.49 -21.36 3.69
N GLY A 10 3.87 -22.06 4.65
CA GLY A 10 4.54 -23.17 5.38
C GLY A 10 4.31 -23.17 6.90
N ILE A 11 4.39 -24.35 7.51
CA ILE A 11 4.25 -24.57 8.96
C ILE A 11 5.62 -24.33 9.62
N VAL A 12 5.69 -23.43 10.60
CA VAL A 12 6.89 -23.20 11.43
C VAL A 12 6.60 -23.71 12.84
N TYR A 13 7.47 -24.58 13.35
CA TYR A 13 7.45 -25.04 14.74
C TYR A 13 8.32 -24.10 15.57
N LEU A 14 7.78 -23.54 16.65
CA LEU A 14 8.54 -22.71 17.59
C LEU A 14 8.77 -23.49 18.89
N GLU A 15 10.03 -23.61 19.29
CA GLU A 15 10.45 -24.15 20.58
C GLU A 15 10.02 -23.18 21.71
N PRO A 16 9.68 -23.68 22.92
CA PRO A 16 9.18 -22.83 24.02
C PRO A 16 10.13 -21.71 24.46
N GLU A 17 11.43 -21.86 24.19
CA GLU A 17 12.51 -20.98 24.67
C GLU A 17 12.71 -19.72 23.80
N GLU A 18 12.13 -19.67 22.60
CA GLU A 18 12.16 -18.48 21.73
C GLU A 18 11.03 -17.47 22.06
N LYS A 19 10.13 -17.82 22.99
CA LYS A 19 8.98 -16.97 23.39
C LYS A 19 9.36 -15.70 24.14
N GLU A 20 10.56 -15.62 24.72
CA GLU A 20 10.93 -14.54 25.66
C GLU A 20 11.84 -13.43 25.08
N LYS A 21 12.17 -13.46 23.78
CA LYS A 21 13.12 -12.49 23.19
C LYS A 21 12.61 -11.67 22.01
N MET A 22 11.31 -11.63 21.76
CA MET A 22 10.78 -10.77 20.71
C MET A 22 9.46 -10.16 21.15
N ASP A 23 9.57 -9.07 21.90
CA ASP A 23 8.46 -8.16 22.19
C ASP A 23 8.15 -7.33 20.92
N TYR A 24 7.69 -8.04 19.89
CA TYR A 24 7.07 -7.43 18.71
C TYR A 24 5.67 -7.99 18.63
N ASP A 25 4.75 -7.36 19.37
CA ASP A 25 3.33 -7.67 19.33
C ASP A 25 2.74 -7.16 18.00
N PRO A 26 2.37 -8.05 17.04
CA PRO A 26 1.77 -7.64 15.78
C PRO A 26 0.31 -7.20 15.94
N LEU A 27 -0.28 -7.33 17.15
CA LEU A 27 -1.68 -7.05 17.45
C LEU A 27 -1.89 -5.70 18.15
N VAL A 28 -0.84 -4.98 18.56
CA VAL A 28 -0.96 -3.70 19.27
C VAL A 28 -1.40 -2.53 18.38
N ASP A 29 -1.32 -2.62 17.05
CA ASP A 29 -1.54 -1.45 16.18
C ASP A 29 -2.71 -1.56 15.18
N LEU A 30 -3.71 -2.41 15.41
CA LEU A 30 -4.98 -2.30 14.64
C LEU A 30 -5.93 -1.27 15.27
N GLY A 31 -5.86 -1.06 16.59
CA GLY A 31 -6.72 -0.12 17.30
C GLY A 31 -6.41 1.36 17.04
N ASN A 32 -5.22 1.68 16.53
CA ASN A 32 -4.75 3.07 16.42
C ASN A 32 -4.50 3.56 14.98
N LYS A 33 -4.77 2.76 13.94
CA LYS A 33 -4.54 3.13 12.52
C LYS A 33 -5.52 4.15 11.93
N GLY A 34 -6.59 4.45 12.65
CA GLY A 34 -7.65 5.37 12.20
C GLY A 34 -8.56 4.72 11.17
N LYS A 35 -9.29 5.55 10.42
CA LYS A 35 -10.28 5.06 9.44
C LYS A 35 -9.62 4.28 8.30
N GLN A 36 -10.21 3.15 7.92
CA GLN A 36 -9.81 2.39 6.75
C GLN A 36 -10.40 2.97 5.45
N PHE A 37 -9.59 2.98 4.40
CA PHE A 37 -9.98 3.34 3.04
C PHE A 37 -9.62 2.20 2.08
N ASN A 38 -10.58 1.83 1.23
CA ASN A 38 -10.34 0.91 0.12
C ASN A 38 -10.26 1.77 -1.14
N ILE A 39 -9.08 1.83 -1.75
CA ILE A 39 -8.82 2.65 -2.92
C ILE A 39 -8.40 1.78 -4.10
N GLU A 40 -8.51 2.33 -5.30
CA GLU A 40 -7.91 1.76 -6.50
C GLU A 40 -6.78 2.67 -6.98
N PHE A 41 -5.67 2.06 -7.39
CA PHE A 41 -4.59 2.78 -8.05
C PHE A 41 -4.34 2.27 -9.47
N LEU A 42 -3.90 3.17 -10.34
CA LEU A 42 -3.54 2.91 -11.74
C LEU A 42 -2.06 3.19 -11.98
N VAL A 43 -1.31 2.23 -12.52
CA VAL A 43 0.06 2.45 -13.02
C VAL A 43 0.01 2.99 -14.45
N ILE A 44 0.74 4.08 -14.72
CA ILE A 44 0.86 4.64 -16.07
C ILE A 44 2.09 4.01 -16.75
N PRO A 45 1.93 3.27 -17.87
CA PRO A 45 3.00 2.50 -18.48
C PRO A 45 3.92 3.35 -19.37
N ILE A 46 4.47 4.42 -18.79
CA ILE A 46 5.42 5.34 -19.44
C ILE A 46 6.77 5.29 -18.73
N HIS A 47 7.83 5.74 -19.41
CA HIS A 47 9.21 5.79 -18.92
C HIS A 47 9.64 4.50 -18.18
N GLY A 48 9.91 4.57 -16.87
CA GLY A 48 10.37 3.44 -16.07
C GLY A 48 9.35 2.30 -15.97
N PHE A 49 8.07 2.57 -16.22
CA PHE A 49 7.01 1.56 -16.34
C PHE A 49 6.68 1.20 -17.78
N PHE A 50 7.52 1.54 -18.76
CA PHE A 50 7.30 1.09 -20.13
C PHE A 50 7.29 -0.45 -20.19
N GLY A 51 6.26 -1.02 -20.81
CA GLY A 51 6.05 -2.47 -20.84
C GLY A 51 5.37 -3.05 -19.60
N PHE A 52 4.90 -2.22 -18.64
CA PHE A 52 4.15 -2.72 -17.48
C PHE A 52 2.91 -3.52 -17.94
N PRO A 53 2.67 -4.74 -17.41
CA PRO A 53 1.67 -5.62 -18.00
C PRO A 53 0.25 -5.07 -17.86
N THR A 54 -0.53 -5.14 -18.94
CA THR A 54 -1.86 -4.49 -19.03
C THR A 54 -2.88 -5.10 -18.07
N ASN A 55 -2.78 -6.40 -17.78
CA ASN A 55 -3.60 -7.11 -16.81
C ASN A 55 -3.33 -6.70 -15.35
N TYR A 56 -2.27 -5.93 -15.12
CA TYR A 56 -1.81 -5.46 -13.82
C TYR A 56 -1.89 -3.94 -13.69
N LEU A 57 -2.52 -3.20 -14.60
CA LEU A 57 -2.52 -1.74 -14.50
C LEU A 57 -3.33 -1.22 -13.31
N ARG A 58 -4.36 -1.96 -12.86
CA ARG A 58 -5.25 -1.55 -11.77
C ARG A 58 -5.21 -2.52 -10.61
N TYR A 59 -5.09 -1.97 -9.40
CA TYR A 59 -5.09 -2.74 -8.17
C TYR A 59 -5.97 -2.09 -7.11
N GLY A 60 -6.64 -2.92 -6.31
CA GLY A 60 -7.24 -2.50 -5.05
C GLY A 60 -6.18 -2.45 -3.95
N LEU A 61 -6.23 -1.42 -3.13
CA LEU A 61 -5.32 -1.22 -2.00
C LEU A 61 -6.11 -0.78 -0.77
N VAL A 62 -5.81 -1.41 0.37
CA VAL A 62 -6.33 -1.01 1.68
C VAL A 62 -5.28 -0.14 2.36
N ILE A 63 -5.68 1.09 2.67
CA ILE A 63 -4.86 2.06 3.40
C ILE A 63 -5.63 2.57 4.63
N PHE A 64 -4.90 3.11 5.60
CA PHE A 64 -5.49 3.66 6.81
C PHE A 64 -5.11 5.13 6.99
N GLU A 65 -6.02 5.90 7.58
CA GLU A 65 -5.95 7.34 7.78
C GLU A 65 -4.62 7.86 8.33
N LYS A 66 -4.03 7.13 9.28
CA LYS A 66 -2.79 7.56 9.94
C LYS A 66 -1.52 7.03 9.28
N GLU A 67 -1.63 6.22 8.22
CA GLU A 67 -0.46 5.75 7.48
C GLU A 67 0.24 6.91 6.79
N SER A 68 1.57 6.88 6.78
CA SER A 68 2.36 7.81 5.97
C SER A 68 2.24 7.45 4.49
N ILE A 69 2.39 8.47 3.65
CA ILE A 69 2.40 8.28 2.19
C ILE A 69 3.61 7.46 1.73
N ASP A 70 4.74 7.56 2.43
CA ASP A 70 5.89 6.66 2.20
C ASP A 70 5.55 5.17 2.42
N TYR A 71 4.80 4.86 3.49
CA TYR A 71 4.36 3.49 3.74
C TYR A 71 3.35 3.01 2.68
N VAL A 72 2.44 3.88 2.24
CA VAL A 72 1.54 3.59 1.11
C VAL A 72 2.32 3.34 -0.17
N LYS A 73 3.37 4.12 -0.44
CA LYS A 73 4.26 3.94 -1.60
C LYS A 73 4.94 2.57 -1.56
N ALA A 74 5.48 2.17 -0.41
CA ALA A 74 6.06 0.85 -0.24
C ALA A 74 5.03 -0.27 -0.51
N LYS A 75 3.80 -0.16 0.00
CA LYS A 75 2.71 -1.12 -0.30
C LYS A 75 2.42 -1.22 -1.80
N ILE A 76 2.33 -0.09 -2.50
CA ILE A 76 2.12 -0.07 -3.96
C ILE A 76 3.25 -0.81 -4.67
N GLN A 77 4.49 -0.54 -4.30
CA GLN A 77 5.68 -1.18 -4.88
C GLN A 77 5.69 -2.71 -4.66
N TRP A 78 5.15 -3.20 -3.53
CA TRP A 78 4.98 -4.63 -3.28
C TRP A 78 4.02 -5.33 -4.26
N HIS A 79 3.10 -4.60 -4.89
CA HIS A 79 2.19 -5.17 -5.91
C HIS A 79 2.83 -5.31 -7.29
N PHE A 80 3.99 -4.68 -7.53
CA PHE A 80 4.61 -4.69 -8.84
C PHE A 80 5.29 -6.01 -9.16
N PRO A 81 5.31 -6.42 -10.45
CA PRO A 81 6.18 -7.50 -10.91
C PRO A 81 7.64 -7.20 -10.57
N GLU A 82 8.45 -8.25 -10.41
CA GLU A 82 9.83 -8.14 -9.91
C GLU A 82 10.68 -7.16 -10.72
N GLU A 83 10.54 -7.17 -12.04
CA GLU A 83 11.25 -6.26 -12.96
C GLU A 83 10.95 -4.77 -12.75
N PHE A 84 9.81 -4.43 -12.14
CA PHE A 84 9.39 -3.04 -11.90
C PHE A 84 9.57 -2.61 -10.44
N LYS A 85 10.02 -3.50 -9.54
CA LYS A 85 10.18 -3.15 -8.12
C LYS A 85 11.20 -2.07 -7.87
N ASN A 86 12.21 -1.89 -8.72
CA ASN A 86 13.24 -0.86 -8.53
C ASN A 86 12.92 0.46 -9.24
N VAL A 87 11.77 0.55 -9.92
CA VAL A 87 11.37 1.78 -10.61
C VAL A 87 10.99 2.83 -9.57
N SER A 88 11.60 4.00 -9.66
CA SER A 88 11.22 5.15 -8.83
C SER A 88 9.95 5.80 -9.38
N PHE A 89 9.00 6.12 -8.50
CA PHE A 89 7.71 6.67 -8.91
C PHE A 89 7.13 7.69 -7.93
N ASN A 90 6.27 8.56 -8.43
CA ASN A 90 5.40 9.42 -7.65
C ASN A 90 4.01 8.80 -7.53
N ILE A 91 3.32 9.13 -6.44
CA ILE A 91 1.91 8.82 -6.25
C ILE A 91 1.10 10.10 -6.25
N ARG A 92 0.06 10.11 -7.08
CA ARG A 92 -0.79 11.28 -7.29
C ARG A 92 -2.22 10.91 -6.96
N VAL A 93 -2.91 11.73 -6.17
CA VAL A 93 -4.30 11.50 -5.79
C VAL A 93 -5.25 12.34 -6.64
N SER A 94 -6.41 11.78 -6.94
CA SER A 94 -7.51 12.51 -7.59
C SER A 94 -7.95 13.69 -6.72
N ASP A 95 -7.99 14.88 -7.30
CA ASP A 95 -8.62 16.08 -6.74
C ASP A 95 -9.89 16.38 -7.55
N PRO A 96 -11.08 16.00 -7.03
CA PRO A 96 -12.34 16.21 -7.73
C PRO A 96 -12.68 17.70 -7.92
N LYS A 97 -12.23 18.58 -7.00
CA LYS A 97 -12.53 20.01 -7.07
C LYS A 97 -11.75 20.66 -8.20
N ALA A 98 -10.47 20.33 -8.32
CA ALA A 98 -9.60 20.84 -9.36
C ALA A 98 -9.67 20.02 -10.67
N LYS A 99 -10.42 18.90 -10.69
CA LYS A 99 -10.53 17.96 -11.83
C LYS A 99 -9.16 17.51 -12.35
N THR A 100 -8.23 17.25 -11.43
CA THR A 100 -6.83 16.93 -11.74
C THR A 100 -6.28 15.91 -10.76
N TYR A 101 -5.00 15.56 -10.90
CA TYR A 101 -4.25 14.73 -9.96
C TYR A 101 -3.13 15.55 -9.34
N LYS A 102 -3.04 15.54 -8.00
CA LYS A 102 -2.00 16.24 -7.24
C LYS A 102 -1.01 15.25 -6.63
N ASP A 103 0.27 15.59 -6.60
CA ASP A 103 1.30 14.77 -5.97
C ASP A 103 1.06 14.63 -4.48
N MET A 104 1.26 13.42 -3.96
CA MET A 104 1.25 13.14 -2.54
C MET A 104 2.69 13.18 -2.01
N LYS A 105 2.93 13.96 -0.96
CA LYS A 105 4.26 14.08 -0.36
C LYS A 105 4.50 12.94 0.62
N LEU A 106 5.70 12.35 0.59
CA LEU A 106 6.01 11.12 1.33
C LEU A 106 5.86 11.25 2.86
N GLN A 107 6.15 12.43 3.39
CA GLN A 107 6.03 12.74 4.83
C GLN A 107 4.60 13.01 5.30
N ASP A 108 3.65 13.19 4.38
CA ASP A 108 2.27 13.45 4.72
C ASP A 108 1.56 12.15 5.15
N LYS A 109 0.35 12.29 5.68
CA LYS A 109 -0.52 11.17 6.06
C LYS A 109 -1.65 10.98 5.06
N VAL A 110 -2.22 9.79 5.03
CA VAL A 110 -3.42 9.49 4.22
C VAL A 110 -4.57 10.44 4.54
N SER A 111 -4.75 10.83 5.81
CA SER A 111 -5.76 11.81 6.25
C SER A 111 -5.68 13.14 5.51
N ASP A 112 -4.50 13.55 5.05
CA ASP A 112 -4.29 14.85 4.41
C ASP A 112 -4.85 14.88 2.97
N TYR A 113 -5.21 13.70 2.44
CA TYR A 113 -5.69 13.51 1.08
C TYR A 113 -7.09 12.90 1.00
N PHE A 114 -7.51 12.15 2.04
CA PHE A 114 -8.75 11.38 2.03
C PHE A 114 -9.65 11.73 3.24
N ASP A 115 -10.46 12.79 3.11
CA ASP A 115 -11.40 13.20 4.18
C ASP A 115 -12.68 12.33 4.23
N LYS A 116 -13.03 11.68 3.11
CA LYS A 116 -14.30 10.96 2.91
C LYS A 116 -14.05 9.55 2.43
N LYS A 117 -15.06 8.67 2.55
CA LYS A 117 -14.94 7.32 2.01
C LYS A 117 -14.77 7.43 0.47
N PRO A 118 -13.69 6.88 -0.10
CA PRO A 118 -13.47 6.86 -1.54
C PRO A 118 -14.63 6.16 -2.24
N VAL A 119 -14.94 6.61 -3.45
CA VAL A 119 -16.06 6.06 -4.23
C VAL A 119 -15.58 4.80 -4.92
N THR A 120 -16.18 3.67 -4.59
CA THR A 120 -15.83 2.37 -5.16
C THR A 120 -15.88 2.40 -6.70
N GLY A 121 -14.91 1.77 -7.36
CA GLY A 121 -14.83 1.70 -8.83
C GLY A 121 -14.21 2.93 -9.53
N HIS A 122 -13.70 3.90 -8.78
CA HIS A 122 -12.92 5.02 -9.32
C HIS A 122 -11.42 4.82 -9.10
N ILE A 123 -10.61 5.36 -10.02
CA ILE A 123 -9.16 5.47 -9.82
C ILE A 123 -8.90 6.63 -8.87
N HIS A 124 -8.42 6.30 -7.68
CA HIS A 124 -8.14 7.26 -6.62
C HIS A 124 -6.69 7.75 -6.69
N ILE A 125 -5.78 6.85 -7.04
CA ILE A 125 -4.34 7.12 -7.10
C ILE A 125 -3.82 6.79 -8.50
N ILE A 126 -2.96 7.65 -9.03
CA ILE A 126 -2.12 7.38 -10.19
C ILE A 126 -0.68 7.17 -9.72
N VAL A 127 -0.04 6.15 -10.27
CA VAL A 127 1.37 5.84 -10.08
C VAL A 127 2.10 6.14 -11.38
N GLU A 128 3.05 7.06 -11.32
CA GLU A 128 3.78 7.56 -12.47
C GLU A 128 5.29 7.51 -12.18
N SER A 129 6.07 6.92 -13.09
CA SER A 129 7.53 6.83 -12.90
C SER A 129 8.17 8.21 -12.92
N ILE A 130 9.18 8.42 -12.07
CA ILE A 130 10.01 9.62 -12.10
C ILE A 130 11.01 9.48 -13.25
N SER A 131 11.03 10.46 -14.16
CA SER A 131 11.97 10.55 -15.29
C SER A 131 13.35 11.01 -14.86
#